data_AF-A0A812M8Z1-F1
#
_entry.id   AF-A0A812M8Z1-F1
#
_cell.length_a   1.000
_cell.length_b   1.000
_cell.length_c   1.000
_cell.angle_alpha   90.00
_cell.angle_beta   90.00
_cell.angle_gamma   90.00
#
_symmetry.space_group_name_H-M   'P 1'
#
loop_
_entity.id
_entity.type
_entity.pdbx_description
1 polymer ?
#
loop_
_entity_poly.entity_id
_entity_poly.type
_entity_poly.pdbx_seq_one_letter_code
_entity_poly.pdbx_strand_id
1 'polypeptide(L)'
;MQKQLMFKLLKEVKALRKELKDVKQTLAAAFEAIDVNKDDTVSKEARRKAVAKKNQEACARKLEQAKEKEDAEKARAEEAAKRRAEEDKKEQEADAKKLEEVADRFSSASVSKAATVEEMRQTARDALLQGAKSGKLLEVLRERTSKVFSPKPWNPKTRLADKQHLMPVITPACPAMKSKHSVTDTTKRILFDEFRRGYEVVNKVENNKADWKEVHNPFHFFSNDRFK
;
A
#
# COMPACT_ATOMS: atom_id res chain seq x y z
N MET A 1 56.44 -26.95 8.85
CA MET A 1 55.19 -26.33 8.36
C MET A 1 54.48 -25.43 9.37
N GLN A 2 54.33 -25.83 10.65
CA GLN A 2 53.60 -25.04 11.66
C GLN A 2 54.13 -23.61 11.90
N LYS A 3 55.46 -23.39 11.91
CA LYS A 3 56.05 -22.04 12.06
C LYS A 3 55.67 -21.06 10.93
N GLN A 4 55.57 -21.57 9.69
CA GLN A 4 55.17 -20.76 8.53
C GLN A 4 53.68 -20.37 8.59
N LEU A 5 52.83 -21.30 9.06
CA LEU A 5 51.41 -21.04 9.28
C LEU A 5 51.20 -20.00 10.39
N MET A 6 51.94 -20.11 11.49
CA MET A 6 51.88 -19.16 12.61
C MET A 6 52.33 -17.75 12.19
N PHE A 7 53.35 -17.66 11.33
CA PHE A 7 53.81 -16.38 10.80
C PHE A 7 52.82 -15.73 9.83
N LYS A 8 52.11 -16.52 9.01
CA LYS A 8 51.01 -16.04 8.16
C LYS A 8 49.84 -15.50 8.99
N LEU A 9 49.38 -16.28 9.99
CA LEU A 9 48.32 -15.86 10.90
C LEU A 9 48.69 -14.58 11.68
N LEU A 10 49.94 -14.46 12.14
CA LEU A 10 50.43 -13.24 12.80
C LEU A 10 50.42 -12.01 11.89
N LYS A 11 50.70 -12.18 10.59
CA LYS A 11 50.61 -11.09 9.61
C LYS A 11 49.16 -10.68 9.38
N GLU A 12 48.27 -11.63 9.24
CA GLU A 12 46.82 -11.38 9.05
C GLU A 12 46.21 -10.68 10.28
N VAL A 13 46.50 -11.15 11.49
CA VAL A 13 46.03 -10.50 12.73
C VAL A 13 46.57 -9.07 12.86
N LYS A 14 47.82 -8.83 12.46
CA LYS A 14 48.39 -7.47 12.46
C LYS A 14 47.73 -6.57 11.42
N ALA A 15 47.40 -7.10 10.24
CA ALA A 15 46.67 -6.37 9.20
C ALA A 15 45.26 -5.99 9.69
N LEU A 16 44.50 -6.95 10.23
CA LEU A 16 43.16 -6.71 10.78
C LEU A 16 43.18 -5.70 11.94
N ARG A 17 44.21 -5.72 12.79
CA ARG A 17 44.36 -4.74 13.87
C ARG A 17 44.61 -3.33 13.34
N LYS A 18 45.32 -3.21 12.21
CA LYS A 18 45.55 -1.92 11.54
C LYS A 18 44.25 -1.40 10.91
N GLU A 19 43.53 -2.25 10.18
CA GLU A 19 42.23 -1.90 9.60
C GLU A 19 41.22 -1.47 10.68
N LEU A 20 41.17 -2.18 11.81
CA LEU A 20 40.31 -1.80 12.93
C LEU A 20 40.67 -0.42 13.50
N LYS A 21 41.96 -0.04 13.48
CA LYS A 21 42.41 1.28 13.94
C LYS A 21 41.97 2.37 12.96
N ASP A 22 42.07 2.11 11.67
CA ASP A 22 41.65 3.03 10.61
C ASP A 22 40.12 3.21 10.60
N VAL A 23 39.36 2.12 10.81
CA VAL A 23 37.89 2.18 10.99
C VAL A 23 37.50 2.97 12.22
N LYS A 24 38.20 2.80 13.35
CA LYS A 24 37.94 3.61 14.56
C LYS A 24 38.24 5.09 14.34
N GLN A 25 39.31 5.42 13.61
CA GLN A 25 39.65 6.81 13.29
C GLN A 25 38.63 7.45 12.34
N THR A 26 38.19 6.72 11.32
CA THR A 26 37.14 7.21 10.40
C THR A 26 35.79 7.36 11.11
N LEU A 27 35.44 6.46 12.03
CA LEU A 27 34.23 6.58 12.84
C LEU A 27 34.31 7.79 13.80
N ALA A 28 35.46 8.01 14.44
CA ALA A 28 35.67 9.18 15.30
C ALA A 28 35.56 10.50 14.52
N ALA A 29 36.16 10.57 13.34
CA ALA A 29 36.04 11.74 12.44
C ALA A 29 34.58 11.94 11.97
N ALA A 30 33.85 10.86 11.69
CA ALA A 30 32.43 10.93 11.35
C ALA A 30 31.59 11.44 12.53
N PHE A 31 31.91 11.05 13.77
CA PHE A 31 31.24 11.56 14.97
C PHE A 31 31.56 13.03 15.23
N GLU A 32 32.79 13.49 15.02
CA GLU A 32 33.13 14.91 15.08
C GLU A 32 32.39 15.74 14.00
N ALA A 33 32.22 15.19 12.80
CA ALA A 33 31.44 15.83 11.74
C ALA A 33 29.92 15.85 12.04
N ILE A 34 29.45 14.93 12.89
CA ILE A 34 28.05 14.83 13.31
C ILE A 34 27.79 15.64 14.59
N ASP A 35 28.81 16.13 15.29
CA ASP A 35 28.66 16.91 16.52
C ASP A 35 27.72 18.11 16.30
N VAL A 36 26.50 17.96 16.83
CA VAL A 36 25.36 18.85 16.59
C VAL A 36 25.48 20.14 17.42
N ASN A 37 26.52 20.24 18.27
CA ASN A 37 26.67 21.28 19.29
C ASN A 37 27.87 22.22 19.13
N LYS A 38 28.56 22.25 17.98
CA LYS A 38 29.54 23.30 17.68
C LYS A 38 29.03 24.29 16.63
N ASP A 39 28.68 25.46 17.14
CA ASP A 39 28.50 26.78 16.52
C ASP A 39 27.31 27.01 15.56
N ASP A 40 26.44 27.93 15.98
CA ASP A 40 25.00 27.91 15.75
C ASP A 40 24.49 28.88 14.66
N THR A 41 25.35 29.36 13.74
CA THR A 41 24.93 30.44 12.81
C THR A 41 25.23 30.21 11.32
N VAL A 42 26.26 29.46 10.92
CA VAL A 42 26.53 29.19 9.48
C VAL A 42 25.89 27.87 8.99
N SER A 43 25.39 27.03 9.89
CA SER A 43 25.00 25.65 9.57
C SER A 43 23.53 25.46 9.12
N LYS A 44 22.59 26.32 9.53
CA LYS A 44 21.15 26.10 9.26
C LYS A 44 20.77 26.31 7.79
N GLU A 45 21.32 27.34 7.14
CA GLU A 45 21.02 27.60 5.73
C GLU A 45 21.74 26.61 4.79
N ALA A 46 23.00 26.26 5.10
CA ALA A 46 23.73 25.22 4.39
C ALA A 46 23.06 23.85 4.54
N ARG A 47 22.59 23.48 5.75
CA ARG A 47 21.80 22.27 5.99
C ARG A 47 20.47 22.32 5.25
N ARG A 48 19.75 23.45 5.24
CA ARG A 48 18.51 23.62 4.47
C ARG A 48 18.75 23.47 2.97
N LYS A 49 19.82 24.04 2.42
CA LYS A 49 20.20 23.91 1.00
C LYS A 49 20.61 22.48 0.65
N ALA A 50 21.36 21.80 1.52
CA ALA A 50 21.75 20.40 1.33
C ALA A 50 20.54 19.45 1.40
N VAL A 51 19.63 19.66 2.34
CA VAL A 51 18.37 18.90 2.45
C VAL A 51 17.45 19.20 1.28
N ALA A 52 17.34 20.46 0.84
CA ALA A 52 16.55 20.82 -0.34
C ALA A 52 17.12 20.17 -1.61
N LYS A 53 18.45 20.17 -1.79
CA LYS A 53 19.12 19.51 -2.92
C LYS A 53 18.88 17.99 -2.91
N LYS A 54 19.05 17.32 -1.77
CA LYS A 54 18.75 15.88 -1.63
C LYS A 54 17.28 15.56 -1.87
N ASN A 55 16.36 16.43 -1.42
CA ASN A 55 14.93 16.27 -1.65
C ASN A 55 14.55 16.46 -3.12
N GLN A 56 15.18 17.41 -3.82
CA GLN A 56 15.02 17.62 -5.26
C GLN A 56 15.55 16.42 -6.06
N GLU A 57 16.73 15.91 -5.73
CA GLU A 57 17.31 14.71 -6.35
C GLU A 57 16.46 13.45 -6.10
N ALA A 58 15.93 13.27 -4.89
CA ALA A 58 15.02 12.18 -4.57
C ALA A 58 13.68 12.31 -5.31
N CYS A 59 13.17 13.53 -5.48
CA CYS A 59 11.97 13.81 -6.25
C CYS A 59 12.19 13.49 -7.74
N ALA A 60 13.33 13.88 -8.31
CA ALA A 60 13.69 13.58 -9.70
C ALA A 60 13.82 12.06 -9.94
N ARG A 61 14.47 11.33 -9.02
CA ARG A 61 14.56 9.85 -9.10
C ARG A 61 13.19 9.17 -9.03
N LYS A 62 12.29 9.67 -8.18
CA LYS A 62 10.91 9.14 -8.09
C LYS A 62 10.10 9.43 -9.36
N LEU A 63 10.35 10.57 -10.00
CA LEU A 63 9.70 10.93 -11.27
C LEU A 63 10.18 10.03 -12.42
N GLU A 64 11.49 9.82 -12.54
CA GLU A 64 12.07 8.90 -13.54
C GLU A 64 11.54 7.47 -13.33
N GLN A 65 11.56 6.96 -12.10
CA GLN A 65 10.99 5.64 -11.78
C GLN A 65 9.48 5.55 -12.03
N ALA A 66 8.74 6.66 -11.95
CA ALA A 66 7.31 6.68 -12.26
C ALA A 66 7.07 6.63 -13.77
N LYS A 67 7.87 7.37 -14.56
CA LYS A 67 7.83 7.31 -16.04
C LYS A 67 8.20 5.93 -16.56
N GLU A 68 9.27 5.33 -16.05
CA GLU A 68 9.67 3.96 -16.42
C GLU A 68 8.57 2.93 -16.11
N LYS A 69 7.86 3.08 -14.98
CA LYS A 69 6.73 2.22 -14.63
C LYS A 69 5.52 2.44 -15.53
N GLU A 70 5.22 3.69 -15.88
CA GLU A 70 4.13 4.03 -16.80
C GLU A 70 4.39 3.48 -18.21
N ASP A 71 5.63 3.59 -18.71
CA ASP A 71 6.03 3.06 -20.01
C ASP A 71 6.01 1.52 -20.01
N ALA A 72 6.46 0.88 -18.92
CA ALA A 72 6.36 -0.56 -18.75
C ALA A 72 4.91 -1.05 -18.63
N GLU A 73 4.02 -0.29 -18.00
CA GLU A 73 2.59 -0.60 -17.90
C GLU A 73 1.90 -0.47 -19.26
N LYS A 74 2.20 0.58 -20.02
CA LYS A 74 1.71 0.75 -21.40
C LYS A 74 2.17 -0.38 -22.32
N ALA A 75 3.45 -0.78 -22.24
CA ALA A 75 3.97 -1.90 -23.02
C ALA A 75 3.26 -3.24 -22.65
N ARG A 76 3.03 -3.50 -21.36
CA ARG A 76 2.27 -4.68 -20.91
C ARG A 76 0.81 -4.65 -21.35
N ALA A 77 0.17 -3.47 -21.32
CA ALA A 77 -1.21 -3.30 -21.78
C ALA A 77 -1.33 -3.54 -23.29
N GLU A 78 -0.37 -3.06 -24.08
CA GLU A 78 -0.33 -3.28 -25.53
C GLU A 78 -0.09 -4.76 -25.86
N GLU A 79 0.80 -5.45 -25.15
CA GLU A 79 1.01 -6.89 -25.32
C GLU A 79 -0.23 -7.70 -24.91
N ALA A 80 -0.88 -7.35 -23.80
CA ALA A 80 -2.12 -7.99 -23.37
C ALA A 80 -3.27 -7.77 -24.37
N ALA A 81 -3.36 -6.59 -24.99
CA ALA A 81 -4.34 -6.30 -26.03
C ALA A 81 -4.09 -7.15 -27.29
N LYS A 82 -2.82 -7.34 -27.69
CA LYS A 82 -2.45 -8.23 -28.81
C LYS A 82 -2.82 -9.68 -28.52
N ARG A 83 -2.58 -10.18 -27.29
CA ARG A 83 -2.96 -11.54 -26.88
C ARG A 83 -4.47 -11.74 -26.88
N ARG A 84 -5.25 -10.79 -26.34
CA ARG A 84 -6.72 -10.83 -26.38
C ARG A 84 -7.26 -10.84 -27.80
N ALA A 85 -6.72 -9.99 -28.68
CA ALA A 85 -7.12 -9.99 -30.08
C ALA A 85 -6.78 -11.30 -30.82
N GLU A 86 -5.74 -12.02 -30.39
CA GLU A 86 -5.40 -13.33 -30.95
C GLU A 86 -6.27 -14.45 -30.37
N GLU A 87 -6.63 -14.37 -29.08
CA GLU A 87 -7.60 -15.27 -28.42
C GLU A 87 -9.00 -15.10 -29.02
N ASP A 88 -9.48 -13.87 -29.18
CA ASP A 88 -10.78 -13.55 -29.80
C ASP A 88 -10.86 -14.11 -31.24
N LYS A 89 -9.75 -14.04 -32.00
CA LYS A 89 -9.68 -14.63 -33.35
C LYS A 89 -9.74 -16.15 -33.31
N LYS A 90 -9.06 -16.79 -32.35
CA LYS A 90 -9.09 -18.26 -32.18
C LYS A 90 -10.46 -18.73 -31.72
N GLU A 91 -11.13 -17.97 -30.85
CA GLU A 91 -12.48 -18.26 -30.38
C GLU A 91 -13.51 -18.11 -31.52
N GLN A 92 -13.44 -17.04 -32.31
CA GLN A 92 -14.26 -16.86 -33.51
C GLN A 92 -14.04 -17.97 -34.56
N GLU A 93 -12.79 -18.41 -34.75
CA GLU A 93 -12.49 -19.51 -35.69
C GLU A 93 -12.97 -20.88 -35.15
N ALA A 94 -12.88 -21.11 -33.83
CA ALA A 94 -13.38 -22.32 -33.19
C ALA A 94 -14.92 -22.38 -33.17
N ASP A 95 -15.58 -21.24 -32.95
CA ASP A 95 -17.03 -21.13 -33.00
C ASP A 95 -17.56 -21.29 -34.43
N ALA A 96 -16.85 -20.75 -35.43
CA ALA A 96 -17.17 -21.00 -36.84
C ALA A 96 -17.05 -22.50 -37.20
N LYS A 97 -15.99 -23.17 -36.76
CA LYS A 97 -15.82 -24.63 -36.96
C LYS A 97 -16.85 -25.48 -36.21
N LYS A 98 -17.24 -25.07 -34.99
CA LYS A 98 -18.33 -25.74 -34.25
C LYS A 98 -19.69 -25.54 -34.91
N LEU A 99 -19.96 -24.36 -35.46
CA LEU A 99 -21.21 -24.09 -36.18
C LEU A 99 -21.29 -24.91 -37.48
N GLU A 100 -20.17 -25.10 -38.17
CA GLU A 100 -20.06 -25.98 -39.34
C GLU A 100 -20.26 -27.46 -38.95
N GLU A 101 -19.65 -27.93 -37.86
CA GLU A 101 -19.82 -29.31 -37.36
C GLU A 101 -21.25 -29.58 -36.84
N VAL A 102 -21.89 -28.58 -36.24
CA VAL A 102 -23.29 -28.66 -35.77
C VAL A 102 -24.26 -28.63 -36.95
N ALA A 103 -23.95 -27.89 -38.03
CA ALA A 103 -24.73 -27.90 -39.27
C ALA A 103 -24.68 -29.25 -39.98
N ASP A 104 -23.52 -29.90 -40.03
CA ASP A 104 -23.36 -31.26 -40.58
C ASP A 104 -24.06 -32.33 -39.72
N ARG A 105 -24.10 -32.15 -38.39
CA ARG A 105 -24.83 -33.04 -37.47
C ARG A 105 -26.34 -32.84 -37.46
N PHE A 106 -26.85 -31.68 -37.86
CA PHE A 106 -28.30 -31.42 -37.92
C PHE A 106 -28.97 -31.85 -39.23
N SER A 107 -28.21 -32.39 -40.19
CA SER A 107 -28.75 -32.96 -41.42
C SER A 107 -29.54 -34.26 -41.22
N SER A 108 -29.61 -34.81 -40.00
CA SER A 108 -30.38 -36.03 -39.73
C SER A 108 -31.03 -36.05 -38.34
N ALA A 109 -32.20 -35.42 -38.19
CA ALA A 109 -33.38 -36.03 -37.53
C ALA A 109 -34.55 -35.04 -37.31
N SER A 110 -35.70 -35.40 -37.87
CA SER A 110 -37.06 -35.07 -37.42
C SER A 110 -37.46 -33.59 -37.29
N VAL A 111 -37.69 -32.97 -38.44
CA VAL A 111 -38.47 -31.73 -38.62
C VAL A 111 -39.96 -32.09 -38.60
N SER A 112 -40.72 -31.68 -37.58
CA SER A 112 -42.17 -31.34 -37.72
C SER A 112 -42.93 -31.07 -36.40
N LYS A 113 -42.44 -31.50 -35.23
CA LYS A 113 -43.08 -31.17 -33.92
C LYS A 113 -42.20 -30.44 -32.91
N ALA A 114 -40.88 -30.47 -33.09
CA ALA A 114 -39.94 -29.74 -32.23
C ALA A 114 -39.89 -28.24 -32.54
N ALA A 115 -40.17 -27.83 -33.79
CA ALA A 115 -40.15 -26.43 -34.21
C ALA A 115 -41.14 -25.57 -33.42
N THR A 116 -42.38 -26.04 -33.22
CA THR A 116 -43.41 -25.29 -32.48
C THR A 116 -43.12 -25.16 -30.98
N VAL A 117 -42.53 -26.19 -30.36
CA VAL A 117 -42.12 -26.13 -28.94
C VAL A 117 -40.87 -25.27 -28.76
N GLU A 118 -39.93 -25.36 -29.69
CA GLU A 118 -38.70 -24.58 -29.64
C GLU A 118 -38.96 -23.09 -29.96
N GLU A 119 -39.89 -22.78 -30.86
CA GLU A 119 -40.38 -21.42 -31.10
C GLU A 119 -41.05 -20.82 -29.86
N MET A 120 -41.88 -21.60 -29.14
CA MET A 120 -42.46 -21.16 -27.87
C MET A 120 -41.37 -20.91 -26.81
N ARG A 121 -40.32 -21.74 -26.78
CA ARG A 121 -39.17 -21.56 -25.89
C ARG A 121 -38.33 -20.34 -26.27
N GLN A 122 -38.14 -20.08 -27.56
CA GLN A 122 -37.42 -18.91 -28.09
C GLN A 122 -38.20 -17.63 -27.77
N THR A 123 -39.51 -17.61 -28.04
CA THR A 123 -40.40 -16.49 -27.72
C THR A 123 -40.39 -16.19 -26.21
N ALA A 124 -40.45 -17.22 -25.36
CA ALA A 124 -40.35 -17.05 -23.92
C ALA A 124 -38.97 -16.52 -23.48
N ARG A 125 -37.88 -17.01 -24.10
CA ARG A 125 -36.52 -16.50 -23.87
C ARG A 125 -36.41 -15.01 -24.22
N ASP A 126 -36.93 -14.62 -25.37
CA ASP A 126 -36.86 -13.25 -25.86
C ASP A 126 -37.73 -12.31 -25.03
N ALA A 127 -38.91 -12.74 -24.60
CA ALA A 127 -39.75 -11.98 -23.68
C ALA A 127 -39.07 -11.76 -22.31
N LEU A 128 -38.40 -12.79 -21.78
CA LEU A 128 -37.62 -12.69 -20.53
C LEU A 128 -36.40 -11.80 -20.71
N LEU A 129 -35.69 -11.91 -21.83
CA LEU A 129 -34.55 -11.05 -22.16
C LEU A 129 -34.98 -9.60 -22.38
N GLN A 130 -36.12 -9.35 -23.02
CA GLN A 130 -36.71 -8.01 -23.13
C GLN A 130 -37.09 -7.45 -21.76
N GLY A 131 -37.69 -8.27 -20.89
CA GLY A 131 -37.99 -7.90 -19.51
C GLY A 131 -36.74 -7.55 -18.69
N ALA A 132 -35.67 -8.36 -18.81
CA ALA A 132 -34.39 -8.11 -18.16
C ALA A 132 -33.67 -6.86 -18.73
N LYS A 133 -33.71 -6.67 -20.04
CA LYS A 133 -33.14 -5.51 -20.74
C LYS A 133 -33.93 -4.22 -20.53
N SER A 134 -35.23 -4.30 -20.22
CA SER A 134 -36.09 -3.14 -20.00
C SER A 134 -35.65 -2.27 -18.83
N GLY A 135 -34.76 -2.78 -17.96
CA GLY A 135 -34.25 -2.04 -16.82
C GLY A 135 -35.30 -1.70 -15.77
N LYS A 136 -36.57 -2.13 -15.94
CA LYS A 136 -37.70 -1.81 -15.06
C LYS A 136 -37.46 -2.28 -13.63
N LEU A 137 -36.81 -3.44 -13.46
CA LEU A 137 -36.42 -3.93 -12.13
C LEU A 137 -35.32 -3.05 -11.52
N LEU A 138 -34.33 -2.61 -12.30
CA LEU A 138 -33.30 -1.67 -11.86
C LEU A 138 -33.88 -0.30 -11.53
N GLU A 139 -34.90 0.15 -12.27
CA GLU A 139 -35.64 1.39 -12.06
C GLU A 139 -36.45 1.32 -10.75
N VAL A 140 -37.24 0.27 -10.54
CA VAL A 140 -38.00 0.02 -9.30
C VAL A 140 -37.07 -0.13 -8.09
N LEU A 141 -35.93 -0.80 -8.25
CA LEU A 141 -34.91 -0.91 -7.20
C LEU A 141 -34.24 0.45 -6.93
N ARG A 142 -33.97 1.27 -7.95
CA ARG A 142 -33.39 2.62 -7.83
C ARG A 142 -34.36 3.60 -7.18
N GLU A 143 -35.65 3.53 -7.50
CA GLU A 143 -36.69 4.34 -6.86
C GLU A 143 -36.83 4.01 -5.37
N ARG A 144 -36.76 2.73 -5.00
CA ARG A 144 -36.74 2.30 -3.59
C ARG A 144 -35.47 2.71 -2.85
N THR A 145 -34.32 2.81 -3.52
CA THR A 145 -33.06 3.20 -2.88
C THR A 145 -32.85 4.71 -2.76
N SER A 146 -33.64 5.53 -3.45
CA SER A 146 -33.55 7.00 -3.38
C SER A 146 -33.76 7.58 -1.98
N LYS A 147 -34.45 6.85 -1.08
CA LYS A 147 -34.66 7.20 0.33
C LYS A 147 -33.78 6.42 1.30
N VAL A 148 -32.76 5.71 0.82
CA VAL A 148 -31.79 5.05 1.71
C VAL A 148 -30.79 6.11 2.16
N PHE A 149 -30.86 6.48 3.44
CA PHE A 149 -29.84 7.28 4.09
C PHE A 149 -28.52 6.50 4.05
N SER A 150 -27.73 6.75 3.00
CA SER A 150 -26.38 6.19 2.89
C SER A 150 -25.46 7.04 3.80
N PRO A 151 -24.89 6.45 4.86
CA PRO A 151 -24.02 7.23 5.72
C PRO A 151 -22.74 7.56 4.96
N LYS A 152 -22.38 8.84 4.93
CA LYS A 152 -21.25 9.33 4.15
C LYS A 152 -19.94 8.78 4.73
N PRO A 153 -19.10 8.11 3.92
CA PRO A 153 -17.81 7.61 4.39
C PRO A 153 -16.88 8.79 4.74
N TRP A 154 -15.96 8.54 5.67
CA TRP A 154 -14.91 9.47 6.04
C TRP A 154 -14.02 9.75 4.83
N ASN A 155 -13.86 11.02 4.46
CA ASN A 155 -13.02 11.44 3.33
C ASN A 155 -12.45 12.86 3.53
N PRO A 156 -11.15 13.00 3.84
CA PRO A 156 -10.51 14.30 4.13
C PRO A 156 -10.29 15.16 2.89
N LYS A 157 -10.40 14.58 1.68
CA LYS A 157 -10.27 15.35 0.42
C LYS A 157 -11.55 16.11 0.11
N THR A 158 -12.71 15.51 0.41
CA THR A 158 -14.02 16.08 0.05
C THR A 158 -14.67 16.83 1.21
N ARG A 159 -14.39 16.47 2.47
CA ARG A 159 -15.05 17.05 3.65
C ARG A 159 -14.06 17.80 4.54
N LEU A 160 -14.34 19.08 4.78
CA LEU A 160 -13.54 19.93 5.65
C LEU A 160 -13.54 19.42 7.10
N ALA A 161 -14.69 18.93 7.60
CA ALA A 161 -14.78 18.32 8.92
C ALA A 161 -13.81 17.12 9.06
N ASP A 162 -13.67 16.32 8.00
CA ASP A 162 -12.78 15.17 8.02
C ASP A 162 -11.30 15.55 8.02
N LYS A 163 -10.98 16.69 7.39
CA LYS A 163 -9.63 17.28 7.33
C LYS A 163 -9.15 17.81 8.68
N GLN A 164 -10.05 18.20 9.57
CA GLN A 164 -9.71 18.73 10.90
C GLN A 164 -9.33 17.65 11.91
N HIS A 165 -9.42 16.36 11.56
CA HIS A 165 -9.07 15.29 12.49
C HIS A 165 -7.57 15.15 12.68
N LEU A 166 -7.15 15.29 13.94
CA LEU A 166 -5.74 15.31 14.32
C LEU A 166 -5.07 13.93 14.29
N MET A 167 -5.84 12.85 14.53
CA MET A 167 -5.37 11.46 14.56
C MET A 167 -6.47 10.48 14.09
N PRO A 168 -6.73 10.37 12.77
CA PRO A 168 -7.78 9.51 12.24
C PRO A 168 -7.36 8.02 12.28
N VAL A 169 -8.14 7.20 12.98
CA VAL A 169 -8.12 5.73 12.87
C VAL A 169 -9.45 5.31 12.27
N ILE A 170 -9.40 4.71 11.09
CA ILE A 170 -10.59 4.43 10.26
C ILE A 170 -11.04 3.00 10.45
N THR A 171 -12.33 2.82 10.70
CA THR A 171 -12.97 1.51 10.82
C THR A 171 -13.04 0.85 9.43
N PRO A 172 -12.66 -0.43 9.28
CA PRO A 172 -12.64 -1.10 7.98
C PRO A 172 -14.05 -1.43 7.42
N ALA A 173 -15.08 -1.46 8.26
CA ALA A 173 -16.46 -1.73 7.85
C ALA A 173 -17.10 -0.56 7.08
N CYS A 174 -18.00 -0.87 6.14
CA CYS A 174 -18.74 0.13 5.36
C CYS A 174 -20.00 0.58 6.12
N PRO A 175 -20.26 1.89 6.24
CA PRO A 175 -19.43 3.01 5.78
C PRO A 175 -18.24 3.26 6.69
N ALA A 176 -17.09 3.56 6.08
CA ALA A 176 -15.86 3.87 6.79
C ALA A 176 -16.05 5.11 7.68
N MET A 177 -15.89 4.93 8.99
CA MET A 177 -16.01 6.00 10.00
C MET A 177 -14.71 6.09 10.80
N LYS A 178 -14.45 7.25 11.39
CA LYS A 178 -13.35 7.40 12.36
C LYS A 178 -13.78 6.82 13.72
N SER A 179 -12.90 6.03 14.34
CA SER A 179 -13.07 5.58 15.73
C SER A 179 -12.70 6.67 16.75
N LYS A 180 -11.69 7.49 16.45
CA LYS A 180 -11.12 8.46 17.38
C LYS A 180 -11.59 9.89 17.09
N HIS A 181 -12.86 10.19 17.40
CA HIS A 181 -13.43 11.51 17.10
C HIS A 181 -13.13 12.60 18.14
N SER A 182 -12.67 12.22 19.34
CA SER A 182 -12.48 13.10 20.50
C SER A 182 -11.03 13.50 20.77
N VAL A 183 -10.11 13.23 19.83
CA VAL A 183 -8.69 13.57 20.01
C VAL A 183 -8.50 15.07 19.80
N THR A 184 -8.09 15.76 20.86
CA THR A 184 -7.64 17.16 20.85
C THR A 184 -6.10 17.23 20.74
N ASP A 185 -5.54 18.42 20.54
CA ASP A 185 -4.09 18.61 20.44
C ASP A 185 -3.36 18.22 21.74
N THR A 186 -3.96 18.44 22.90
CA THR A 186 -3.37 18.07 24.20
C THR A 186 -3.27 16.55 24.36
N THR A 187 -4.37 15.83 24.11
CA THR A 187 -4.39 14.37 24.15
C THR A 187 -3.45 13.77 23.10
N LYS A 188 -3.40 14.37 21.90
CA LYS A 188 -2.46 13.97 20.85
C LYS A 188 -1.00 14.09 21.33
N ARG A 189 -0.62 15.21 21.96
CA ARG A 189 0.73 15.40 22.49
C ARG A 189 1.12 14.32 23.48
N ILE A 190 0.24 14.05 24.46
CA ILE A 190 0.45 13.01 25.48
C ILE A 190 0.63 11.63 24.83
N LEU A 191 -0.20 11.30 23.83
CA LEU A 191 -0.06 10.05 23.06
C LEU A 191 1.30 9.93 22.35
N PHE A 192 1.78 10.99 21.71
CA PHE A 192 3.08 10.96 21.04
C PHE A 192 4.24 10.83 22.02
N ASP A 193 4.16 11.50 23.18
CA ASP A 193 5.17 11.39 24.23
C ASP A 193 5.21 9.96 24.80
N GLU A 194 4.04 9.34 25.04
CA GLU A 194 3.96 7.94 25.47
C GLU A 194 4.41 6.95 24.40
N PHE A 195 4.16 7.22 23.11
CA PHE A 195 4.70 6.38 22.03
C PHE A 195 6.22 6.45 21.96
N ARG A 196 6.81 7.64 22.17
CA ARG A 196 8.27 7.79 22.22
C ARG A 196 8.85 7.04 23.43
N ARG A 197 8.28 7.25 24.62
CA ARG A 197 8.67 6.52 25.83
C ARG A 197 8.56 5.01 25.62
N GLY A 198 7.42 4.53 25.11
CA GLY A 198 7.18 3.11 24.84
C GLY A 198 8.20 2.53 23.87
N TYR A 199 8.53 3.25 22.79
CA TYR A 199 9.56 2.84 21.84
C TYR A 199 10.94 2.68 22.49
N GLU A 200 11.34 3.63 23.34
CA GLU A 200 12.62 3.56 24.04
C GLU A 200 12.70 2.38 25.00
N VAL A 201 11.62 2.10 25.75
CA VAL A 201 11.58 0.96 26.68
C VAL A 201 11.58 -0.36 25.92
N VAL A 202 10.75 -0.50 24.87
CA VAL A 202 10.71 -1.72 24.05
C VAL A 202 12.06 -1.99 23.39
N ASN A 203 12.74 -0.96 22.85
CA ASN A 203 14.10 -1.10 22.34
C ASN A 203 15.09 -1.61 23.40
N LYS A 204 14.96 -1.19 24.67
CA LYS A 204 15.82 -1.72 25.75
C LYS A 204 15.51 -3.19 26.03
N VAL A 205 14.24 -3.57 26.01
CA VAL A 205 13.80 -4.97 26.20
C VAL A 205 14.32 -5.86 25.07
N GLU A 206 14.21 -5.44 23.82
CA GLU A 206 14.75 -6.17 22.66
C GLU A 206 16.28 -6.36 22.74
N ASN A 207 16.98 -5.40 23.36
CA ASN A 207 18.42 -5.48 23.61
C ASN A 207 18.78 -6.23 24.92
N ASN A 208 17.81 -6.88 25.58
CA ASN A 208 17.97 -7.57 26.87
C ASN A 208 18.52 -6.67 28.00
N LYS A 209 18.23 -5.36 27.95
CA LYS A 209 18.65 -4.36 28.96
C LYS A 209 17.56 -4.00 29.96
N ALA A 210 16.32 -4.45 29.72
CA ALA A 210 15.15 -4.17 30.53
C ALA A 210 14.17 -5.35 30.48
N ASP A 211 13.29 -5.43 31.47
CA ASP A 211 12.23 -6.43 31.56
C ASP A 211 10.89 -5.88 31.03
N TRP A 212 10.02 -6.77 30.56
CA TRP A 212 8.64 -6.42 30.12
C TRP A 212 7.80 -5.74 31.21
N LYS A 213 8.15 -5.92 32.48
CA LYS A 213 7.50 -5.21 33.60
C LYS A 213 7.65 -3.70 33.49
N GLU A 214 8.78 -3.22 32.96
CA GLU A 214 9.05 -1.78 32.83
C GLU A 214 8.14 -1.10 31.78
N VAL A 215 7.76 -1.84 30.72
CA VAL A 215 6.83 -1.35 29.68
C VAL A 215 5.45 -1.05 30.26
N HIS A 216 5.00 -1.86 31.22
CA HIS A 216 3.69 -1.73 31.86
C HIS A 216 3.69 -0.87 33.12
N ASN A 217 4.80 -0.19 33.44
CA ASN A 217 4.86 0.69 34.60
C ASN A 217 3.80 1.82 34.48
N PRO A 218 3.07 2.10 35.56
CA PRO A 218 1.99 3.09 35.55
C PRO A 218 2.52 4.48 35.24
N PHE A 219 1.72 5.25 34.50
CA PHE A 219 2.05 6.64 34.20
C PHE A 219 1.84 7.51 35.44
N HIS A 220 2.87 8.27 35.84
CA HIS A 220 2.81 9.18 36.98
C HIS A 220 2.12 10.50 36.60
N PHE A 221 0.79 10.48 36.51
CA PHE A 221 -0.03 11.62 36.10
C PHE A 221 0.17 12.85 37.03
N PHE A 222 0.03 12.67 38.34
CA PHE A 222 0.05 13.78 39.30
C PHE A 222 1.46 14.25 39.71
N SER A 223 2.51 13.52 39.35
CA SER A 223 3.88 13.83 39.77
C SER A 223 4.59 14.80 38.82
N ASN A 224 4.17 14.80 37.55
CA ASN A 224 4.86 15.53 36.47
C ASN A 224 4.24 16.91 36.18
N ASP A 225 3.09 17.23 36.77
CA ASP A 225 2.43 18.52 36.57
C ASP A 225 2.99 19.60 37.51
N ARG A 226 3.27 20.76 36.91
CA ARG A 226 3.94 21.89 37.56
C ARG A 226 3.01 22.73 38.45
N PHE A 227 1.70 22.47 38.39
CA PHE A 227 0.69 23.15 39.20
C PHE A 227 0.36 22.27 40.40
N LYS A 228 1.07 22.51 41.50
CA LYS A 228 0.71 22.06 42.85
C LYS A 228 0.18 23.22 43.65
#